data_AF-A0ABD5Y0K4-F1
#
_entry.id   AF-A0ABD5Y0K4-F1
#
_cell.length_a   1.000
_cell.length_b   1.000
_cell.length_c   1.000
_cell.angle_alpha   90.00
_cell.angle_beta   90.00
_cell.angle_gamma   90.00
#
_symmetry.space_group_name_H-M   'P 1'
#
loop_
_entity.id
_entity.type
_entity.pdbx_description
1 polymer ?
#
loop_
_entity_poly.entity_id
_entity_poly.type
_entity_poly.pdbx_seq_one_letter_code
_entity_poly.pdbx_strand_id
1 'polypeptide(L)' 'MDPAVVFLGVVLVGLGVFAIGFPNYLRSFVSARTWTEDPERAERYQRIWAYGVGVTIAALGFVMVVLGFVTS' A
#
# COMPACT_ATOMS: atom_id res chain seq x y z
N MET A 1 -3.18 20.02 -17.59
CA MET A 1 -3.08 18.59 -17.25
C MET A 1 -1.63 18.12 -17.40
N ASP A 2 -0.98 17.68 -16.33
CA ASP A 2 0.34 17.04 -16.39
C ASP A 2 0.14 15.51 -16.41
N PRO A 3 0.21 14.88 -17.59
CA PRO A 3 -0.06 13.45 -17.73
C PRO A 3 0.97 12.59 -17.00
N ALA A 4 2.20 13.07 -16.76
CA ALA A 4 3.22 12.30 -16.05
C ALA A 4 2.88 12.18 -14.56
N VAL A 5 2.41 13.28 -13.95
CA VAL A 5 1.97 13.29 -12.54
C VAL A 5 0.73 12.42 -12.35
N VAL A 6 -0.24 12.52 -13.27
CA VAL A 6 -1.45 11.69 -13.24
C VAL A 6 -1.10 10.20 -13.38
N PHE A 7 -0.25 9.83 -14.35
CA PHE A 7 0.19 8.45 -14.54
C PHE A 7 0.86 7.89 -13.29
N LEU A 8 1.81 8.63 -12.70
CA LEU A 8 2.50 8.23 -11.48
C LEU A 8 1.52 8.04 -10.30
N GLY A 9 0.55 8.96 -10.17
CA GLY A 9 -0.51 8.85 -9.18
C GLY A 9 -1.35 7.58 -9.34
N VAL A 10 -1.76 7.24 -10.57
CA VAL A 10 -2.51 6.00 -10.88
C VAL A 10 -1.69 4.75 -10.53
N VAL A 11 -0.39 4.74 -10.86
CA VAL A 11 0.51 3.63 -10.50
C VAL A 11 0.57 3.45 -8.98
N LEU A 12 0.72 4.54 -8.23
CA LEU A 12 0.73 4.47 -6.76
C LEU A 12 -0.60 3.98 -6.19
N VAL A 13 -1.74 4.43 -6.72
CA VAL A 13 -3.05 3.88 -6.33
C VAL A 13 -3.10 2.38 -6.55
N GLY A 14 -2.65 1.90 -7.72
CA GLY A 14 -2.58 0.47 -8.04
C GLY A 14 -1.70 -0.31 -7.06
N LEU A 15 -0.52 0.20 -6.73
CA LEU A 15 0.39 -0.43 -5.75
C LEU A 15 -0.23 -0.49 -4.35
N GLY A 16 -0.90 0.58 -3.91
CA GLY A 16 -1.59 0.62 -2.62
C GLY A 16 -2.74 -0.37 -2.55
N VAL A 17 -3.55 -0.47 -3.60
CA VAL A 17 -4.65 -1.46 -3.71
C VAL A 17 -4.10 -2.88 -3.76
N PHE A 18 -3.00 -3.12 -4.47
CA PHE A 18 -2.33 -4.42 -4.50
C PHE A 18 -1.84 -4.83 -3.10
N ALA A 19 -1.21 -3.92 -2.36
CA ALA A 19 -0.77 -4.14 -0.98
C ALA A 19 -1.93 -4.53 -0.04
N ILE A 20 -3.11 -3.89 -0.21
CA ILE A 20 -4.35 -4.19 0.53
C ILE A 20 -4.91 -5.58 0.16
N GLY A 21 -4.91 -5.93 -1.13
CA GLY A 21 -5.45 -7.19 -1.62
C GLY A 21 -4.55 -8.40 -1.35
N PHE A 22 -3.24 -8.19 -1.29
CA PHE A 22 -2.22 -9.24 -1.20
C PHE A 22 -1.24 -9.00 -0.03
N PRO A 23 -1.72 -8.93 1.22
CA PRO A 23 -0.91 -8.53 2.38
C PRO A 23 0.28 -9.47 2.66
N ASN A 24 0.16 -10.76 2.29
CA ASN A 24 1.20 -11.77 2.48
C ASN A 24 2.25 -11.79 1.36
N TYR A 25 2.04 -11.06 0.26
CA TYR A 25 3.05 -10.89 -0.81
C TYR A 25 4.01 -9.73 -0.51
N LEU A 26 3.68 -8.87 0.46
CA LEU A 26 4.58 -7.83 0.94
C LEU A 26 5.65 -8.44 1.83
N ARG A 27 6.78 -7.73 1.94
CA ARG A 27 7.81 -8.05 2.93
C ARG A 27 7.17 -8.19 4.31
N SER A 28 7.55 -9.24 5.04
CA SER A 28 7.05 -9.44 6.41
C SER A 28 7.48 -8.25 7.29
N PHE A 29 6.50 -7.60 7.90
CA PHE A 29 6.68 -6.60 8.95
C PHE A 29 6.79 -7.24 10.34
N VAL A 30 6.56 -8.55 10.42
CA VAL A 30 6.56 -9.34 11.65
C VAL A 30 7.82 -10.19 11.73
N SER A 31 8.33 -10.39 12.95
CA SER A 31 9.54 -11.18 13.18
C SER A 31 9.32 -12.67 12.87
N ALA A 32 10.37 -13.35 12.40
CA ALA A 32 10.33 -14.79 12.12
C ALA A 32 9.96 -15.62 13.37
N ARG A 33 10.38 -15.18 14.56
CA ARG A 33 10.04 -15.83 15.83
C ARG A 33 8.53 -15.85 16.06
N THR A 34 7.84 -14.74 15.83
CA THR A 34 6.39 -14.63 15.99
C THR A 34 5.66 -15.53 15.00
N TRP A 35 6.13 -15.66 13.76
CA TRP A 35 5.57 -16.61 12.79
C TRP A 35 5.66 -18.07 13.24
N THR A 36 6.68 -18.42 14.02
CA THR A 36 6.86 -19.79 14.55
C THR A 36 6.07 -20.04 15.84
N GLU A 37 6.05 -19.07 16.76
CA GLU A 37 5.41 -19.22 18.07
C GLU A 37 3.89 -18.97 18.02
N ASP A 38 3.43 -18.04 17.19
CA ASP A 38 2.03 -17.62 17.08
C ASP A 38 1.71 -17.13 15.65
N PRO A 39 1.53 -18.06 14.70
CA PRO A 39 1.32 -17.73 13.29
C PRO A 39 0.03 -16.94 13.04
N GLU A 40 -1.02 -17.18 13.83
CA GLU A 40 -2.30 -16.49 13.71
C GLU A 40 -2.16 -15.01 14.03
N ARG A 41 -1.44 -14.70 15.12
CA ARG A 41 -1.14 -13.32 15.50
C ARG A 41 -0.19 -12.66 14.50
N ALA A 42 0.79 -13.39 13.98
CA ALA A 42 1.71 -12.88 12.97
C ALA A 42 0.96 -12.47 11.68
N GLU A 43 0.05 -13.32 11.20
CA GLU A 43 -0.77 -13.01 10.02
C GLU A 43 -1.66 -11.78 10.24
N ARG A 44 -2.28 -11.68 11.42
CA ARG A 44 -3.12 -10.52 11.76
C ARG A 44 -2.33 -9.23 11.75
N TYR A 45 -1.13 -9.20 12.35
CA TYR A 45 -0.27 -8.02 12.31
C TYR A 45 0.23 -7.71 10.91
N GLN A 46 0.62 -8.72 10.14
CA GLN A 46 1.03 -8.55 8.75
C GLN A 46 -0.08 -7.90 7.93
N ARG A 47 -1.33 -8.36 8.08
CA ARG A 47 -2.50 -7.74 7.43
C ARG A 47 -2.71 -6.30 7.87
N ILE A 48 -2.67 -6.01 9.17
CA ILE A 48 -2.84 -4.64 9.69
C ILE A 48 -1.79 -3.69 9.09
N TRP A 49 -0.53 -4.11 9.07
CA TRP A 49 0.55 -3.31 8.49
C TRP A 49 0.39 -3.15 6.98
N ALA A 50 0.08 -4.23 6.27
CA ALA A 50 -0.18 -4.19 4.83
C ALA A 50 -1.33 -3.25 4.48
N TYR A 51 -2.43 -3.26 5.26
CA TYR A 51 -3.53 -2.31 5.10
C TYR A 51 -3.08 -0.88 5.36
N GLY A 52 -2.36 -0.62 6.46
CA GLY A 52 -1.88 0.73 6.78
C GLY A 52 -0.95 1.30 5.70
N VAL A 53 0.01 0.50 5.24
CA VAL A 53 0.95 0.87 4.17
C VAL A 53 0.21 1.04 2.85
N GLY A 54 -0.64 0.08 2.48
CA GLY A 54 -1.38 0.11 1.22
C GLY A 54 -2.34 1.29 1.13
N VAL A 55 -3.08 1.59 2.22
CA VAL A 55 -3.96 2.78 2.29
C VAL A 55 -3.14 4.06 2.17
N THR A 56 -1.99 4.16 2.85
CA THR A 56 -1.12 5.35 2.76
C THR A 56 -0.62 5.56 1.33
N ILE A 57 -0.12 4.52 0.68
CA ILE A 57 0.37 4.58 -0.70
C ILE A 57 -0.78 4.95 -1.66
N ALA A 58 -1.96 4.33 -1.50
CA ALA A 58 -3.11 4.63 -2.33
C ALA A 58 -3.59 6.08 -2.16
N ALA A 59 -3.63 6.58 -0.92
CA ALA A 59 -4.02 7.96 -0.62
C ALA A 59 -3.04 8.96 -1.24
N LEU A 60 -1.72 8.72 -1.12
CA LEU A 60 -0.71 9.55 -1.77
C LEU A 60 -0.85 9.55 -3.29
N GLY A 61 -1.06 8.37 -3.89
CA GLY A 61 -1.32 8.25 -5.32
C GLY A 61 -2.55 9.04 -5.76
N PHE A 62 -3.65 8.95 -4.99
CA PHE A 62 -4.87 9.70 -5.25
C PHE A 62 -4.65 11.21 -5.18
N VAL A 63 -3.93 11.71 -4.17
CA VAL A 63 -3.55 13.13 -4.07
C VAL A 63 -2.76 13.57 -5.30
N MET A 64 -1.82 12.76 -5.78
CA MET A 64 -1.06 13.08 -7.00
C MET A 64 -1.94 13.14 -8.25
N VAL A 65 -2.90 12.22 -8.40
CA VAL A 65 -3.87 12.27 -9.50
C VAL A 65 -4.64 13.59 -9.46
N VAL A 66 -5.18 13.97 -8.30
CA VAL A 66 -5.92 15.23 -8.14
C VAL A 66 -5.05 16.44 -8.47
N LEU A 67 -3.81 16.49 -7.95
CA LEU A 67 -2.87 17.58 -8.24
C LEU A 67 -2.55 17.65 -9.74
N GLY A 68 -2.27 16.51 -10.38
CA GLY A 68 -1.98 16.45 -11.82
C GLY A 68 -3.14 16.90 -12.71
N PHE A 69 -4.38 16.89 -12.21
CA PHE A 69 -5.52 17.49 -12.89
C PHE A 69 -5.72 18.99 -12.57
N VAL A 70 -5.37 19.44 -11.36
CA VAL A 70 -5.62 20.81 -10.90
C VAL A 70 -4.49 21.78 -11.26
N THR A 71 -3.23 21.35 -11.17
CA THR A 71 -2.07 22.26 -11.26
C THR A 71 -1.55 22.46 -12.67
N SER A 72 -2.36 22.19 -13.70
CA SER A 72 -1.86 22.13 -15.08
C SER A 72 -2.90 22.45 -16.14
#